data_AF-G4MI68-F1
#
_entry.id   AF-G4MI68-F1
#
_cell.length_a   1.000
_cell.length_b   1.000
_cell.length_c   1.000
_cell.angle_alpha   90.00
_cell.angle_beta   90.00
_cell.angle_gamma   90.00
#
_symmetry.space_group_name_H-M   'P 1'
#
loop_
_entity.id
_entity.type
_entity.pdbx_description
1 polymer ?
#
loop_
_entity_poly.entity_id
_entity_poly.type
_entity_poly.pdbx_seq_one_letter_code
_entity_poly.pdbx_strand_id
1 'polypeptide(L)'
;MPHRHRMTARNQHAAKAIRTMPPSRRARRHHYSVYVVELSDAVWNEARFRRANPDYMHGMPFVYVGMTGIDPDVRFDKHKAGIQSNRFVREFGLQLLPQLYEMYNPMPYDGARDMEVELAIGLREAGYGVWQA
;
A
#
# COMPACT_ATOMS: atom_id res chain seq x y z
N MET A 1 -3.42 6.80 -85.43
CA MET A 1 -2.98 5.47 -85.91
C MET A 1 -1.45 5.45 -85.89
N PRO A 2 -0.77 4.32 -85.59
CA PRO A 2 -0.64 3.56 -84.34
C PRO A 2 0.81 3.70 -83.77
N HIS A 3 1.17 3.29 -82.55
CA HIS A 3 1.48 1.90 -82.19
C HIS A 3 1.65 1.73 -80.67
N ARG A 4 1.12 0.59 -80.19
CA ARG A 4 1.35 -0.05 -78.89
C ARG A 4 2.81 -0.45 -78.69
N HIS A 5 3.24 -0.46 -77.42
CA HIS A 5 3.97 -1.50 -76.65
C HIS A 5 4.56 -0.77 -75.42
N ARG A 6 4.57 -1.24 -74.18
CA ARG A 6 4.59 -2.59 -73.61
C ARG A 6 4.30 -2.47 -72.10
N MET A 7 3.65 -3.46 -71.51
CA MET A 7 3.60 -3.65 -70.05
C MET A 7 5.00 -3.84 -69.47
N THR A 8 5.27 -3.22 -68.31
CA THR A 8 6.19 -3.74 -67.29
C THR A 8 5.61 -3.46 -65.91
N ALA A 9 5.18 -4.54 -65.23
CA ALA A 9 4.98 -4.55 -63.79
C ALA A 9 6.35 -4.61 -63.10
N ARG A 10 6.57 -3.84 -62.02
CA ARG A 10 7.45 -4.21 -60.90
C ARG A 10 7.32 -3.25 -59.72
N ASN A 11 6.69 -3.78 -58.68
CA ASN A 11 7.14 -3.83 -57.29
C ASN A 11 7.50 -2.54 -56.53
N GLN A 12 6.58 -2.23 -55.60
CA GLN A 12 6.75 -1.72 -54.23
C GLN A 12 8.19 -1.60 -53.69
N HIS A 13 8.53 -0.42 -53.15
CA HIS A 13 9.37 -0.22 -51.94
C HIS A 13 9.06 1.21 -51.41
N ALA A 14 8.45 1.31 -50.22
CA ALA A 14 9.08 1.67 -48.94
C ALA A 14 9.42 3.19 -48.84
N ALA A 15 9.10 3.93 -47.77
CA ALA A 15 8.99 3.54 -46.38
C ALA A 15 7.96 4.42 -45.64
N LYS A 16 7.11 3.74 -44.86
CA LYS A 16 6.20 4.34 -43.89
C LYS A 16 7.03 4.82 -42.70
N ALA A 17 6.91 6.10 -42.34
CA ALA A 17 7.53 6.66 -41.15
C ALA A 17 7.03 5.91 -39.89
N ILE A 18 7.87 5.03 -39.34
CA ILE A 18 7.66 4.47 -38.02
C ILE A 18 8.16 5.52 -37.03
N ARG A 19 7.24 6.39 -36.61
CA ARG A 19 7.47 7.23 -35.44
C ARG A 19 7.47 6.30 -34.23
N THR A 20 8.65 5.89 -33.78
CA THR A 20 8.82 5.09 -32.56
C THR A 20 8.20 5.86 -31.40
N MET A 21 7.00 5.46 -30.97
CA MET A 21 6.45 5.95 -29.71
C MET A 21 7.39 5.47 -28.59
N PRO A 22 7.76 6.34 -27.63
CA PRO A 22 8.56 5.89 -26.49
C PRO A 22 7.82 4.73 -25.82
N PRO A 23 8.54 3.70 -25.32
CA PRO A 23 7.89 2.60 -24.61
C PRO A 23 7.01 3.21 -23.52
N SER A 24 5.74 2.82 -23.50
CA SER A 24 4.85 3.20 -22.42
C SER A 24 5.59 2.92 -21.11
N ARG A 25 5.79 3.95 -20.27
CA ARG A 25 6.28 3.73 -18.91
C ARG A 25 5.37 2.67 -18.34
N ARG A 26 5.88 1.43 -18.12
CA ARG A 26 5.14 0.38 -17.42
C ARG A 26 4.49 1.08 -16.24
N ALA A 27 3.16 1.08 -16.17
CA ALA A 27 2.45 1.67 -15.05
C ALA A 27 3.14 1.14 -13.79
N ARG A 28 3.71 2.03 -12.98
CA ARG A 28 4.50 1.63 -11.82
C ARG A 28 3.58 0.74 -10.99
N ARG A 29 3.96 -0.53 -10.81
CA ARG A 29 3.18 -1.44 -9.99
C ARG A 29 3.01 -0.80 -8.61
N HIS A 30 1.76 -0.76 -8.16
CA HIS A 30 1.43 -0.37 -6.80
C HIS A 30 2.22 -1.25 -5.84
N HIS A 31 2.85 -0.63 -4.85
CA HIS A 31 3.73 -1.28 -3.88
C HIS A 31 3.56 -0.68 -2.49
N TYR A 32 2.56 0.19 -2.31
CA TYR A 32 2.17 0.65 -0.99
C TYR A 32 1.12 -0.29 -0.44
N SER A 33 1.21 -0.52 0.86
CA SER A 33 0.35 -1.40 1.62
C SER A 33 -0.01 -0.73 2.94
N VAL A 34 -1.26 -0.91 3.37
CA VAL A 34 -1.62 -0.70 4.77
C VAL A 34 -1.30 -1.96 5.58
N TYR A 35 -1.07 -1.81 6.87
CA TYR A 35 -0.81 -2.93 7.76
C TYR A 35 -1.36 -2.65 9.17
N VAL A 36 -1.71 -3.72 9.87
CA VAL A 36 -2.19 -3.69 11.25
C VAL A 36 -1.30 -4.58 12.11
N VAL A 37 -0.83 -4.04 13.23
CA VAL A 37 -0.04 -4.76 14.23
C VAL A 37 -0.86 -4.90 15.50
N GLU A 38 -0.95 -6.10 16.06
CA GLU A 38 -1.45 -6.34 17.40
C GLU A 38 -0.45 -5.80 18.44
N LEU A 39 -0.96 -5.05 19.41
CA LEU A 39 -0.18 -4.51 20.53
C LEU A 39 -0.52 -5.26 21.82
N SER A 40 0.47 -5.48 22.67
CA SER A 40 0.25 -6.08 23.98
C SER A 40 -0.56 -5.18 24.91
N ASP A 41 -1.33 -5.79 25.81
CA ASP A 41 -2.17 -5.10 26.81
C ASP A 41 -1.41 -4.08 27.66
N ALA A 42 -0.10 -4.28 27.83
CA ALA A 42 0.78 -3.34 28.53
C ALA A 42 0.76 -1.95 27.91
N VAL A 43 0.40 -1.81 26.61
CA VAL A 43 0.22 -0.51 25.95
C VAL A 43 -0.85 0.34 26.62
N TRP A 44 -1.85 -0.28 27.27
CA TRP A 44 -2.88 0.43 28.00
C TRP A 44 -2.31 1.26 29.15
N ASN A 45 -1.11 0.95 29.67
CA ASN A 45 -0.47 1.76 30.70
C ASN A 45 0.02 3.13 30.18
N GLU A 46 0.16 3.30 28.87
CA GLU A 46 0.58 4.56 28.26
C GLU A 46 -0.57 5.57 28.21
N ALA A 47 -0.48 6.63 29.03
CA ALA A 47 -1.53 7.64 29.16
C ALA A 47 -1.93 8.29 27.82
N ARG A 48 -0.98 8.45 26.89
CA ARG A 48 -1.27 8.97 25.54
C ARG A 48 -2.11 8.00 24.72
N PHE A 49 -1.87 6.69 24.85
CA PHE A 49 -2.64 5.66 24.15
C PHE A 49 -4.08 5.62 24.66
N ARG A 50 -4.28 5.64 25.99
CA ARG A 50 -5.62 5.70 26.60
C ARG A 50 -6.39 6.95 26.17
N ARG A 51 -5.74 8.11 26.18
CA ARG A 51 -6.37 9.38 25.76
C ARG A 51 -6.80 9.38 24.30
N ALA A 52 -6.09 8.64 23.44
CA ALA A 52 -6.46 8.49 22.03
C ALA A 52 -7.61 7.49 21.81
N ASN A 53 -8.00 6.73 22.84
CA ASN A 53 -9.00 5.67 22.76
C ASN A 53 -10.06 5.80 23.88
N PRO A 54 -10.81 6.92 23.93
CA PRO A 54 -11.84 7.13 24.95
C PRO A 54 -13.01 6.14 24.83
N ASP A 55 -13.31 5.68 23.62
CA ASP A 55 -14.46 4.80 23.31
C ASP A 55 -14.07 3.32 23.22
N TYR A 56 -12.89 2.95 23.74
CA TYR A 56 -12.41 1.56 23.73
C TYR A 56 -13.39 0.61 24.46
N MET A 57 -13.70 -0.51 23.81
CA MET A 57 -14.55 -1.56 24.39
C MET A 57 -13.68 -2.64 25.06
N HIS A 58 -13.93 -2.89 26.35
CA HIS A 58 -13.19 -3.88 27.12
C HIS A 58 -13.21 -5.27 26.45
N GLY A 59 -12.02 -5.88 26.35
CA GLY A 59 -11.84 -7.19 25.73
C GLY A 59 -11.56 -7.14 24.23
N MET A 60 -11.68 -5.97 23.59
CA MET A 60 -11.24 -5.78 22.22
C MET A 60 -9.71 -5.65 22.13
N PRO A 61 -9.08 -6.09 21.03
CA PRO A 61 -7.63 -5.98 20.87
C PRO A 61 -7.13 -4.52 20.79
N PHE A 62 -5.87 -4.32 21.19
CA PHE A 62 -5.14 -3.09 20.91
C PHE A 62 -4.34 -3.24 19.63
N VAL A 63 -4.39 -2.25 18.74
CA VAL A 63 -3.77 -2.33 17.44
C VAL A 63 -3.08 -1.03 17.03
N TYR A 64 -2.03 -1.15 16.23
CA TYR A 64 -1.41 -0.06 15.49
C TYR A 64 -1.76 -0.19 14.01
N VAL A 65 -2.18 0.91 13.38
CA VAL A 65 -2.44 1.00 11.94
C VAL A 65 -1.41 1.91 11.29
N GLY A 66 -0.86 1.51 10.14
CA GLY A 66 0.06 2.34 9.37
C GLY A 66 0.14 1.91 7.90
N MET A 67 0.89 2.69 7.11
CA MET A 67 1.19 2.37 5.71
C MET A 67 2.69 2.23 5.44
N THR A 68 3.03 1.53 4.37
CA THR A 68 4.41 1.24 3.99
C THR A 68 4.57 1.07 2.49
N GLY A 69 5.69 1.53 1.93
CA GLY A 69 6.11 1.27 0.53
C GLY A 69 7.07 0.08 0.40
N ILE A 70 7.23 -0.68 1.46
CA ILE A 70 7.96 -1.96 1.48
C ILE A 70 7.04 -3.01 2.08
N ASP A 71 7.43 -4.27 1.97
CA ASP A 71 6.71 -5.39 2.56
C ASP A 71 6.33 -5.17 4.06
N PRO A 72 5.08 -5.43 4.48
CA PRO A 72 4.65 -5.28 5.86
C PRO A 72 5.46 -6.07 6.89
N ASP A 73 5.91 -7.29 6.57
CA ASP A 73 6.75 -8.09 7.47
C ASP A 73 8.10 -7.39 7.67
N VAL A 74 8.74 -6.97 6.57
CA VAL A 74 10.00 -6.21 6.64
C VAL A 74 9.82 -4.88 7.38
N ARG A 75 8.69 -4.21 7.21
CA ARG A 75 8.36 -2.99 7.95
C ARG A 75 8.22 -3.27 9.44
N PHE A 76 7.56 -4.37 9.82
CA PHE A 76 7.42 -4.79 11.20
C PHE A 76 8.78 -5.11 11.83
N ASP A 77 9.64 -5.87 11.14
CA ASP A 77 11.01 -6.15 11.58
C ASP A 77 11.82 -4.88 11.83
N LYS A 78 11.72 -3.89 10.92
CA LYS A 78 12.36 -2.58 11.10
C LYS A 78 11.85 -1.85 12.35
N HIS A 79 10.54 -1.89 12.62
CA HIS A 79 10.00 -1.34 13.86
C HIS A 79 10.60 -2.01 15.09
N LYS A 80 10.64 -3.34 15.11
CA LYS A 80 11.20 -4.12 16.23
C LYS A 80 12.71 -3.89 16.41
N ALA A 81 13.44 -3.67 15.33
CA ALA A 81 14.86 -3.30 15.34
C ALA A 81 15.13 -1.81 15.67
N GLY A 82 14.09 -0.99 15.83
CA GLY A 82 14.24 0.45 16.12
C GLY A 82 14.57 1.33 14.92
N ILE A 83 14.53 0.80 13.70
CA ILE A 83 14.87 1.49 12.46
C ILE A 83 13.61 2.15 11.88
N GLN A 84 13.60 3.48 11.76
CA GLN A 84 12.42 4.24 11.29
C GLN A 84 11.13 3.78 12.00
N SER A 85 11.23 3.65 13.32
CA SER A 85 10.27 2.92 14.14
C SER A 85 9.25 3.82 14.84
N ASN A 86 8.05 3.29 15.02
CA ASN A 86 7.07 3.83 15.95
C ASN A 86 7.30 3.21 17.34
N ARG A 87 7.35 4.06 18.38
CA ARG A 87 7.58 3.61 19.76
C ARG A 87 6.60 2.51 20.19
N PHE A 88 5.33 2.62 19.81
CA PHE A 88 4.32 1.64 20.22
C PHE A 88 4.51 0.27 19.58
N VAL A 89 4.78 0.23 18.28
CA VAL A 89 5.07 -1.02 17.57
C VAL A 89 6.37 -1.64 18.09
N ARG A 90 7.40 -0.82 18.32
CA ARG A 90 8.69 -1.29 18.85
C ARG A 90 8.54 -1.92 20.23
N GLU A 91 7.92 -1.23 21.19
CA GLU A 91 7.83 -1.65 22.58
C GLU A 91 6.73 -2.69 22.83
N PHE A 92 5.57 -2.56 22.17
CA PHE A 92 4.37 -3.35 22.46
C PHE A 92 3.89 -4.23 21.30
N GLY A 93 4.43 -4.08 20.09
CA GLY A 93 4.00 -4.87 18.93
C GLY A 93 4.30 -6.36 19.10
N LEU A 94 3.28 -7.18 18.89
CA LEU A 94 3.29 -8.63 19.02
C LEU A 94 3.39 -9.32 17.66
N GLN A 95 2.44 -9.07 16.77
CA GLN A 95 2.37 -9.70 15.43
C GLN A 95 1.55 -8.84 14.46
N LEU A 96 1.68 -9.11 13.16
CA LEU A 96 0.77 -8.56 12.16
C LEU A 96 -0.58 -9.28 12.21
N LEU A 97 -1.65 -8.57 11.82
CA LEU A 97 -3.00 -9.12 11.67
C LEU A 97 -3.46 -9.01 10.21
N PRO A 98 -2.95 -9.84 9.27
CA PRO A 98 -3.26 -9.75 7.84
C PRO A 98 -4.76 -9.79 7.51
N GLN A 99 -5.54 -10.50 8.32
CA GLN A 99 -6.99 -10.62 8.15
C GLN A 99 -7.72 -9.27 8.20
N LEU A 100 -7.10 -8.23 8.77
CA LEU A 100 -7.66 -6.89 8.87
C LEU A 100 -7.31 -5.98 7.67
N TYR A 101 -6.32 -6.34 6.85
CA TYR A 101 -5.77 -5.38 5.87
C TYR A 101 -5.38 -5.96 4.51
N GLU A 102 -5.15 -7.26 4.40
CA GLU A 102 -4.53 -7.87 3.21
C GLU A 102 -5.40 -7.70 1.96
N MET A 103 -6.73 -7.76 2.11
CA MET A 103 -7.70 -7.60 1.03
C MET A 103 -7.64 -6.24 0.31
N TYR A 104 -7.03 -5.22 0.94
CA TYR A 104 -6.88 -3.90 0.35
C TYR A 104 -5.59 -3.74 -0.45
N ASN A 105 -4.60 -4.60 -0.24
CA ASN A 105 -3.25 -4.42 -0.77
C ASN A 105 -3.05 -5.14 -2.13
N PRO A 106 -2.15 -4.64 -3.00
CA PRO A 106 -1.40 -3.38 -2.93
C PRO A 106 -2.17 -2.19 -3.55
N MET A 107 -1.78 -0.97 -3.19
CA MET A 107 -2.44 0.26 -3.66
C MET A 107 -1.45 1.40 -3.98
N PRO A 108 -1.88 2.46 -4.70
CA PRO A 108 -1.08 3.68 -4.85
C PRO A 108 -0.80 4.33 -3.49
N TYR A 109 0.22 5.20 -3.44
CA TYR A 109 0.59 5.94 -2.22
C TYR A 109 -0.59 6.69 -1.60
N ASP A 110 -1.29 7.49 -2.41
CA ASP A 110 -2.43 8.28 -1.92
C ASP A 110 -3.55 7.37 -1.42
N GLY A 111 -3.80 6.25 -2.12
CA GLY A 111 -4.75 5.24 -1.67
C GLY A 111 -4.36 4.61 -0.32
N ALA A 112 -3.07 4.32 -0.11
CA ALA A 112 -2.57 3.76 1.16
C ALA A 112 -2.72 4.75 2.31
N ARG A 113 -2.46 6.03 2.04
CA ARG A 113 -2.63 7.10 3.01
C ARG A 113 -4.09 7.25 3.42
N ASP A 114 -5.01 7.27 2.46
CA ASP A 114 -6.44 7.40 2.75
C ASP A 114 -6.97 6.14 3.46
N MET A 115 -6.60 4.95 2.97
CA MET A 115 -7.00 3.68 3.57
C MET A 115 -6.49 3.50 5.01
N GLU A 116 -5.29 4.01 5.34
CA GLU A 116 -4.77 3.96 6.71
C GLU A 116 -5.72 4.66 7.69
N VAL A 117 -6.26 5.83 7.30
CA VAL A 117 -7.21 6.61 8.09
C VAL A 117 -8.55 5.88 8.20
N GLU A 118 -9.10 5.44 7.07
CA GLU A 118 -10.40 4.75 7.03
C GLU A 118 -10.38 3.45 7.85
N LEU A 119 -9.31 2.66 7.71
CA LEU A 119 -9.14 1.42 8.47
C LEU A 119 -9.04 1.70 9.99
N ALA A 120 -8.30 2.74 10.37
CA ALA A 120 -8.19 3.14 11.78
C ALA A 120 -9.52 3.65 12.36
N ILE A 121 -10.35 4.32 11.57
CA ILE A 121 -11.70 4.74 11.97
C ILE A 121 -12.59 3.51 12.16
N GLY A 122 -12.68 2.63 11.15
CA GLY A 122 -13.54 1.44 11.21
C GLY A 122 -13.18 0.50 12.37
N LEU A 123 -11.89 0.35 12.69
CA LEU A 123 -11.45 -0.43 13.84
C LEU A 123 -11.86 0.22 15.18
N ARG A 124 -11.80 1.55 15.30
CA ARG A 124 -12.29 2.25 16.51
C ARG A 124 -13.80 2.10 16.67
N GLU A 125 -14.56 2.23 15.58
CA GLU A 125 -16.00 2.02 15.59
C GLU A 125 -16.38 0.58 15.97
N ALA A 126 -15.55 -0.40 15.60
CA ALA A 126 -15.67 -1.79 16.05
C ALA A 126 -15.24 -2.02 17.51
N GLY A 127 -14.78 -0.98 18.22
CA GLY A 127 -14.43 -1.03 19.65
C GLY A 127 -12.96 -1.31 19.95
N TYR A 128 -12.10 -1.44 18.94
CA TYR A 128 -10.65 -1.65 19.14
C TYR A 128 -10.00 -0.42 19.76
N GLY A 129 -8.92 -0.64 20.53
CA GLY A 129 -8.05 0.48 20.91
C GLY A 129 -6.98 0.65 19.83
N VAL A 130 -7.02 1.76 19.11
CA VAL A 130 -6.23 2.00 17.90
C VAL A 130 -5.22 3.13 18.12
N TRP A 131 -3.98 2.87 17.77
CA TRP A 131 -2.98 3.92 17.54
C TRP A 131 -2.68 4.07 16.05
N GLN A 132 -2.68 5.31 15.58
CA GLN A 132 -2.30 5.70 14.23
C GLN A 132 -1.39 6.92 14.35
N ALA A 133 -0.20 6.86 13.74
CA ALA A 133 0.79 7.95 13.74
C ALA A 133 1.79 7.77 12.62
#